data_AF-R7H9J5-F1
#
_entry.id   AF-R7H9J5-F1
#
_cell.length_a   1.000
_cell.length_b   1.000
_cell.length_c   1.000
_cell.angle_alpha   90.00
_cell.angle_beta   90.00
_cell.angle_gamma   90.00
#
_symmetry.space_group_name_H-M   'P 1'
#
loop_
_entity.id
_entity.type
_entity.pdbx_description
1 polymer ?
#
loop_
_entity_poly.entity_id
_entity_poly.type
_entity_poly.pdbx_seq_one_letter_code
_entity_poly.pdbx_strand_id
1 'polypeptide(L)'
;MFKTPKECYDYIVKNEMETAIIGAMMQQTDNYSIAEIADARFHNREGKISFTSAGYKINIEVTDDEIVTAVLNGLYVSAFLSRKDDNYRVHFLVSGYPAEMKARFEEEITKEVVRYMIMSVIMACRLDSEKKLKIYIGNE
;
A
#
# COMPACT_ATOMS: atom_id res chain seq x y z
N MET A 1 9.04 19.44 12.88
CA MET A 1 9.01 17.97 13.05
C MET A 1 7.54 17.56 13.06
N PHE A 2 7.15 16.59 12.27
CA PHE A 2 5.79 16.06 12.23
C PHE A 2 5.56 15.20 13.48
N LYS A 3 4.44 15.41 14.16
CA LYS A 3 4.08 14.67 15.38
C LYS A 3 3.45 13.31 15.05
N THR A 4 2.89 13.17 13.86
CA THR A 4 2.29 11.92 13.38
C THR A 4 2.62 11.68 11.90
N PRO A 5 2.57 10.42 11.42
CA PRO A 5 2.68 10.13 9.99
C PRO A 5 1.63 10.86 9.16
N LYS A 6 0.43 11.07 9.71
CA LYS A 6 -0.63 11.83 9.05
C LYS A 6 -0.22 13.29 8.81
N GLU A 7 0.42 13.95 9.76
CA GLU A 7 0.90 15.32 9.56
C GLU A 7 1.94 15.41 8.43
N CYS A 8 2.80 14.39 8.28
CA CYS A 8 3.73 14.32 7.15
C CYS A 8 2.97 14.12 5.83
N TYR A 9 2.00 13.21 5.80
CA TYR A 9 1.16 12.98 4.62
C TYR A 9 0.39 14.24 4.20
N ASP A 10 -0.26 14.91 5.16
CA ASP A 10 -1.00 16.16 4.91
C ASP A 10 -0.06 17.24 4.33
N TYR A 11 1.20 17.31 4.80
CA TYR A 11 2.22 18.19 4.24
C TYR A 11 2.57 17.81 2.79
N ILE A 12 2.78 16.53 2.49
CA ILE A 12 3.07 16.03 1.13
C ILE A 12 1.95 16.46 0.17
N VAL A 13 0.69 16.21 0.53
CA VAL A 13 -0.47 16.55 -0.30
C VAL A 13 -0.60 18.06 -0.47
N LYS A 14 -0.47 18.84 0.62
CA LYS A 14 -0.57 20.30 0.57
C LYS A 14 0.47 20.93 -0.36
N ASN A 15 1.62 20.29 -0.54
CA ASN A 15 2.72 20.79 -1.36
C ASN A 15 2.88 20.01 -2.69
N GLU A 16 1.90 19.19 -3.08
CA GLU A 16 1.87 18.45 -4.35
C GLU A 16 3.11 17.55 -4.56
N MET A 17 3.61 16.95 -3.47
CA MET A 17 4.86 16.19 -3.46
C MET A 17 4.68 14.69 -3.73
N GLU A 18 3.45 14.20 -3.94
CA GLU A 18 3.12 12.78 -4.09
C GLU A 18 3.97 12.11 -5.18
N THR A 19 4.04 12.73 -6.36
CA THR A 19 4.82 12.21 -7.50
C THR A 19 6.31 12.08 -7.17
N ALA A 20 6.88 13.04 -6.43
CA ALA A 20 8.28 13.00 -6.02
C ALA A 20 8.53 11.85 -5.03
N ILE A 21 7.60 11.62 -4.10
CA ILE A 21 7.68 10.51 -3.13
C ILE A 21 7.59 9.16 -3.84
N ILE A 22 6.66 9.01 -4.78
CA ILE A 22 6.52 7.80 -5.59
C ILE A 22 7.80 7.56 -6.41
N GLY A 23 8.34 8.61 -7.04
CA GLY A 23 9.60 8.53 -7.79
C GLY A 23 10.78 8.04 -6.94
N ALA A 24 10.98 8.63 -5.76
CA ALA A 24 12.03 8.20 -4.83
C ALA A 24 11.83 6.76 -4.31
N MET A 25 10.59 6.39 -4.01
CA MET A 25 10.25 5.00 -3.62
C MET A 25 10.55 4.00 -4.73
N MET A 26 10.30 4.34 -5.99
CA MET A 26 10.63 3.48 -7.14
C MET A 26 12.15 3.32 -7.32
N GLN A 27 12.94 4.32 -6.91
CA GLN A 27 14.40 4.24 -6.85
C GLN A 27 14.91 3.47 -5.62
N GLN A 28 14.01 2.94 -4.78
CA GLN A 28 14.34 2.24 -3.54
C GLN A 28 15.16 3.10 -2.58
N THR A 29 14.94 4.42 -2.55
CA THR A 29 15.57 5.31 -1.56
C THR A 29 15.32 4.76 -0.15
N ASP A 30 16.35 4.85 0.70
CA ASP A 30 16.38 4.23 2.03
C ASP A 30 16.12 2.71 2.04
N ASN A 31 16.43 1.99 0.95
CA ASN A 31 16.22 0.55 0.80
C ASN A 31 14.76 0.11 1.05
N TYR A 32 13.79 0.99 0.79
CA TYR A 32 12.37 0.70 0.95
C TYR A 32 11.61 0.88 -0.35
N SER A 33 10.71 -0.05 -0.64
CA SER A 33 9.75 0.06 -1.74
C SER A 33 8.45 -0.63 -1.38
N ILE A 34 7.34 -0.16 -1.93
CA ILE A 34 6.04 -0.84 -1.88
C ILE A 34 5.32 -0.65 -3.21
N ALA A 35 4.62 -1.68 -3.68
CA ALA A 35 3.80 -1.62 -4.88
C ALA A 35 2.54 -2.47 -4.73
N GLU A 36 1.44 -2.04 -5.34
CA GLU A 36 0.23 -2.87 -5.46
C GLU A 36 0.50 -4.09 -6.34
N ILE A 37 -0.05 -5.23 -5.94
CA ILE A 37 -0.05 -6.48 -6.69
C ILE A 37 -1.29 -6.49 -7.58
N ALA A 38 -1.17 -5.96 -8.79
CA ALA A 38 -2.30 -5.77 -9.70
C ALA A 38 -3.00 -7.09 -10.13
N ASP A 39 -2.28 -8.22 -10.09
CA ASP A 39 -2.82 -9.54 -10.43
C ASP A 39 -3.31 -10.33 -9.20
N ALA A 40 -3.47 -9.66 -8.05
CA ALA A 40 -3.98 -10.23 -6.82
C ALA A 40 -5.32 -10.93 -7.01
N ARG A 41 -5.44 -12.16 -6.50
CA ARG A 41 -6.70 -12.91 -6.46
C ARG A 41 -6.89 -13.58 -5.11
N PHE A 42 -8.09 -13.42 -4.56
CA PHE A 42 -8.55 -14.17 -3.40
C PHE A 42 -9.45 -15.31 -3.87
N HIS A 43 -9.29 -16.48 -3.24
CA HIS A 43 -10.12 -17.64 -3.50
C HIS A 43 -10.76 -18.10 -2.21
N ASN A 44 -12.06 -18.42 -2.27
CA ASN A 44 -12.78 -19.05 -1.18
C ASN A 44 -12.97 -20.54 -1.49
N ARG A 45 -12.44 -21.40 -0.62
CA ARG A 45 -12.69 -22.85 -0.64
C ARG A 45 -13.24 -23.26 0.71
N GLU A 46 -14.56 -23.47 0.77
CA GLU A 46 -15.25 -23.92 1.99
C GLU A 46 -14.97 -23.04 3.22
N GLY A 47 -14.90 -21.72 3.02
CA GLY A 47 -14.64 -20.73 4.08
C GLY A 47 -13.15 -20.46 4.34
N LYS A 48 -12.23 -21.21 3.72
CA LYS A 48 -10.80 -20.90 3.76
C LYS A 48 -10.44 -19.95 2.63
N ILE A 49 -9.83 -18.81 2.98
CA ILE A 49 -9.40 -17.80 2.04
C ILE A 49 -7.93 -17.98 1.71
N SER A 50 -7.60 -18.03 0.42
CA SER A 50 -6.22 -18.00 -0.06
C SER A 50 -5.97 -16.80 -0.95
N PHE A 51 -4.80 -16.19 -0.83
CA PHE A 51 -4.30 -15.12 -1.69
C PHE A 51 -3.27 -15.68 -2.68
N THR A 52 -3.44 -15.33 -3.95
CA THR A 52 -2.51 -15.72 -5.02
C THR A 52 -2.10 -14.54 -5.88
N SER A 53 -0.86 -14.58 -6.38
CA SER A 53 -0.35 -13.74 -7.45
C SER A 53 0.57 -14.56 -8.33
N ALA A 54 0.30 -14.59 -9.64
CA ALA A 54 1.10 -15.34 -10.59
C ALA A 54 2.41 -14.60 -10.88
N GLY A 55 2.35 -13.27 -11.04
CA GLY A 55 3.51 -12.42 -11.30
C GLY A 55 4.58 -12.51 -10.22
N TYR A 56 4.15 -12.59 -8.95
CA TYR A 56 5.05 -12.71 -7.80
C TYR A 56 5.23 -14.15 -7.29
N LYS A 57 4.58 -15.14 -7.91
CA LYS A 57 4.58 -16.56 -7.49
C LYS A 57 4.18 -16.76 -6.03
N ILE A 58 3.14 -16.05 -5.60
CA ILE A 58 2.58 -16.15 -4.25
C ILE A 58 1.36 -17.06 -4.27
N ASN A 59 1.29 -17.99 -3.30
CA ASN A 59 0.11 -18.78 -3.00
C ASN A 59 0.12 -19.09 -1.50
N ILE A 60 -0.67 -18.33 -0.74
CA ILE A 60 -0.71 -18.41 0.72
C ILE A 60 -2.15 -18.46 1.23
N GLU A 61 -2.36 -19.13 2.35
CA GLU A 61 -3.59 -19.00 3.12
C GLU A 61 -3.61 -17.65 3.84
N VAL A 62 -4.77 -16.99 3.86
CA VAL A 62 -5.00 -15.74 4.60
C VAL A 62 -5.79 -16.10 5.85
N THR A 63 -5.17 -15.87 7.00
CA THR A 63 -5.74 -16.22 8.31
C THR A 63 -6.09 -14.99 9.14
N ASP A 64 -5.90 -13.79 8.60
CA ASP A 64 -6.28 -12.54 9.26
C ASP A 64 -7.81 -12.38 9.21
N ASP A 65 -8.45 -12.35 10.38
CA ASP A 65 -9.91 -12.37 10.50
C ASP A 65 -10.58 -11.17 9.81
N GLU A 66 -9.95 -9.99 9.82
CA GLU A 66 -10.51 -8.80 9.18
C GLU A 66 -10.50 -8.96 7.66
N ILE A 67 -9.39 -9.47 7.11
CA ILE A 67 -9.26 -9.71 5.67
C ILE A 67 -10.16 -10.87 5.22
N VAL A 68 -10.19 -11.97 5.97
CA VAL A 68 -11.06 -13.11 5.70
C VAL A 68 -12.52 -12.66 5.67
N THR A 69 -12.94 -11.88 6.67
CA THR A 69 -14.31 -11.36 6.74
C THR A 69 -14.63 -10.42 5.58
N ALA A 70 -13.72 -9.52 5.22
CA ALA A 70 -13.90 -8.62 4.09
C ALA A 70 -14.10 -9.39 2.77
N VAL A 71 -13.24 -10.39 2.51
CA VAL A 71 -13.32 -11.23 1.30
C VAL A 71 -14.61 -12.05 1.28
N LEU A 72 -15.01 -12.65 2.41
CA LEU A 72 -16.26 -13.41 2.51
C LEU A 72 -17.51 -12.54 2.28
N ASN A 73 -17.45 -11.27 2.68
CA ASN A 73 -18.51 -10.28 2.44
C ASN A 73 -18.44 -9.67 1.03
N GLY A 74 -17.52 -10.10 0.17
CA GLY A 74 -17.38 -9.63 -1.20
C GLY A 74 -16.78 -8.22 -1.33
N LEU A 75 -16.12 -7.70 -0.28
CA LEU A 75 -15.44 -6.40 -0.36
C LEU A 75 -14.18 -6.49 -1.24
N TYR A 76 -13.87 -5.37 -1.90
CA TYR A 76 -12.61 -5.26 -2.63
C TYR A 76 -11.44 -5.16 -1.64
N VAL A 77 -10.38 -5.94 -1.89
CA VAL A 77 -9.15 -5.92 -1.10
C VAL A 77 -7.96 -5.76 -2.04
N SER A 78 -7.24 -4.65 -1.93
CA SER A 78 -5.95 -4.46 -2.58
C SER A 78 -4.85 -5.20 -1.83
N ALA A 79 -3.93 -5.83 -2.54
CA ALA A 79 -2.75 -6.46 -1.97
C ALA A 79 -1.48 -5.70 -2.40
N PHE A 80 -0.47 -5.63 -1.53
CA PHE A 80 0.78 -4.94 -1.80
C PHE A 80 1.97 -5.83 -1.46
N LEU A 81 3.08 -5.64 -2.16
CA LEU A 81 4.37 -6.20 -1.80
C LEU A 81 5.30 -5.04 -1.39
N SER A 82 5.77 -5.06 -0.14
CA SER A 82 6.85 -4.16 0.30
C SER A 82 8.17 -4.90 0.45
N ARG A 83 9.29 -4.20 0.26
CA ARG A 83 10.64 -4.67 0.60
C ARG A 83 11.32 -3.65 1.51
N LYS A 84 11.96 -4.10 2.59
CA LYS A 84 12.89 -3.32 3.43
C LYS A 84 14.12 -4.16 3.75
N ASP A 85 15.31 -3.72 3.34
CA ASP A 85 16.57 -4.44 3.62
C ASP A 85 16.45 -5.95 3.34
N ASP A 86 15.90 -6.30 2.17
CA ASP A 86 15.61 -7.67 1.69
C ASP A 86 14.48 -8.45 2.40
N ASN A 87 13.80 -7.83 3.36
CA ASN A 87 12.61 -8.40 3.98
C ASN A 87 11.36 -8.03 3.18
N TYR A 88 10.72 -9.04 2.61
CA TYR A 88 9.46 -8.89 1.87
C TYR A 88 8.26 -9.08 2.78
N ARG A 89 7.23 -8.24 2.59
CA ARG A 89 5.95 -8.36 3.30
C ARG A 89 4.81 -8.15 2.34
N VAL A 90 3.76 -8.96 2.51
CA VAL A 90 2.47 -8.76 1.86
C VAL A 90 1.60 -7.92 2.79
N HIS A 91 0.94 -6.92 2.24
CA HIS A 91 -0.02 -6.07 2.95
C HIS A 91 -1.37 -6.16 2.26
N PHE A 92 -2.44 -5.94 3.02
CA PHE A 92 -3.80 -5.89 2.50
C PHE A 92 -4.47 -4.58 2.89
N LEU A 93 -5.26 -4.02 1.98
CA LEU A 93 -6.08 -2.83 2.21
C LEU A 93 -7.51 -3.18 1.80
N VAL A 94 -8.42 -3.18 2.78
CA VAL A 94 -9.85 -3.39 2.55
C VAL A 94 -10.48 -2.07 2.12
N SER A 95 -11.16 -2.09 0.98
CA SER A 95 -11.96 -0.96 0.51
C SER A 95 -13.42 -1.08 0.95
N GLY A 96 -14.07 0.06 1.13
CA GLY A 96 -15.45 0.16 1.64
C GLY A 96 -16.56 -0.20 0.63
N TYR A 97 -16.23 -0.80 -0.52
CA TYR A 97 -17.19 -1.16 -1.56
C TYR A 97 -16.98 -2.60 -2.07
N PRO A 98 -18.02 -3.20 -2.68
CA PRO A 98 -17.93 -4.55 -3.22
C PRO A 98 -16.94 -4.69 -4.38
N ALA A 99 -16.29 -5.85 -4.49
CA ALA A 99 -15.32 -6.16 -5.52
C ALA A 99 -15.90 -6.09 -6.94
N GLU A 100 -17.16 -6.47 -7.13
CA GLU A 100 -17.85 -6.38 -8.42
C GLU A 100 -18.08 -4.92 -8.88
N MET A 101 -17.99 -3.96 -7.96
CA MET A 101 -18.12 -2.54 -8.26
C MET A 101 -16.78 -1.83 -8.48
N LYS A 102 -15.64 -2.56 -8.48
CA LYS A 102 -14.29 -1.98 -8.62
C LYS A 102 -14.20 -0.92 -9.72
N ALA A 103 -14.71 -1.22 -10.91
CA ALA A 103 -14.65 -0.31 -12.06
C ALA A 103 -15.40 1.02 -11.84
N ARG A 104 -16.41 1.05 -10.96
CA ARG A 104 -17.16 2.28 -10.64
C ARG A 104 -16.43 3.18 -9.65
N PHE A 105 -15.52 2.61 -8.86
CA PHE A 105 -14.78 3.31 -7.81
C PHE A 105 -13.31 3.47 -8.15
N GLU A 106 -12.89 3.23 -9.40
CA GLU A 106 -11.48 3.15 -9.82
C GLU A 106 -10.64 4.35 -9.36
N GLU A 107 -11.20 5.56 -9.44
CA GLU A 107 -10.53 6.78 -9.00
C GLU A 107 -10.34 6.81 -7.48
N GLU A 108 -11.38 6.46 -6.71
CA GLU A 108 -11.31 6.36 -5.26
C GLU A 108 -10.32 5.29 -4.81
N ILE A 109 -10.34 4.11 -5.44
CA ILE A 109 -9.37 3.03 -5.17
C ILE A 109 -7.96 3.55 -5.37
N THR A 110 -7.72 4.21 -6.50
CA THR A 110 -6.39 4.70 -6.88
C THR A 110 -5.88 5.70 -5.85
N LYS A 111 -6.75 6.60 -5.35
CA LYS A 111 -6.40 7.54 -4.29
C LYS A 111 -6.05 6.81 -2.97
N GLU A 112 -6.81 5.78 -2.60
CA GLU A 112 -6.53 4.98 -1.40
C GLU A 112 -5.21 4.20 -1.51
N VAL A 113 -4.97 3.58 -2.67
CA VAL A 113 -3.73 2.84 -2.99
C VAL A 113 -2.51 3.75 -2.90
N VAL A 114 -2.55 4.92 -3.57
CA VAL A 114 -1.46 5.90 -3.53
C VAL A 114 -1.24 6.40 -2.11
N ARG A 115 -2.31 6.74 -1.39
CA ARG A 115 -2.23 7.16 0.02
C ARG A 115 -1.57 6.10 0.88
N TYR A 116 -1.95 4.84 0.72
CA TYR A 116 -1.40 3.73 1.49
C TYR A 116 0.09 3.54 1.21
N MET A 117 0.50 3.61 -0.06
CA MET A 117 1.91 3.53 -0.46
C MET A 117 2.74 4.64 0.18
N ILE A 118 2.29 5.90 0.08
CA ILE A 118 2.98 7.06 0.66
C ILE A 118 3.04 6.94 2.19
N MET A 119 1.94 6.61 2.86
CA MET A 119 1.91 6.40 4.31
C MET A 119 2.90 5.31 4.76
N SER A 120 2.99 4.23 3.99
CA SER A 120 3.94 3.14 4.26
C SER A 120 5.39 3.61 4.13
N VAL A 121 5.71 4.44 3.13
CA VAL A 121 7.03 5.08 2.99
C VAL A 121 7.34 5.99 4.18
N ILE A 122 6.40 6.87 4.58
CA ILE A 122 6.58 7.77 5.72
C ILE A 122 6.94 6.98 6.98
N MET A 123 6.24 5.89 7.24
CA MET A 123 6.46 5.04 8.42
C MET A 123 7.77 4.25 8.33
N ALA A 124 8.03 3.59 7.19
CA ALA A 124 9.19 2.73 7.02
C ALA A 124 10.52 3.52 6.97
N CYS A 125 10.51 4.71 6.36
CA CYS A 125 11.68 5.58 6.23
C CYS A 125 11.77 6.63 7.34
N ARG A 126 10.81 6.66 8.27
CA ARG A 126 10.74 7.60 9.41
C ARG A 126 10.85 9.06 8.96
N LEU A 127 10.03 9.43 7.98
CA LEU A 127 9.94 10.79 7.43
C LEU A 127 9.22 11.72 8.42
N ASP A 128 9.84 11.98 9.56
CA ASP A 128 9.28 12.73 10.69
C ASP A 128 9.58 14.24 10.63
N SER A 129 10.16 14.74 9.55
CA SER A 129 10.45 16.16 9.36
C SER A 129 10.55 16.55 7.88
N GLU A 130 10.30 17.82 7.58
CA GLU A 130 10.49 18.37 6.24
C GLU A 130 11.91 18.15 5.70
N LYS A 131 12.92 18.22 6.58
CA LYS A 131 14.31 17.96 6.19
C LYS A 131 14.48 16.53 5.67
N LYS A 132 14.07 15.52 6.46
CA LYS A 132 14.16 14.12 6.02
C LYS A 132 13.34 13.85 4.76
N LEU A 133 12.17 14.48 4.63
CA LEU A 133 11.34 14.38 3.43
C LEU A 133 12.08 14.90 2.19
N LYS A 134 12.75 16.06 2.30
CA LYS A 134 13.54 16.65 1.20
C LYS A 134 14.75 15.80 0.83
N ILE A 135 15.45 15.24 1.81
CA ILE A 135 16.53 14.26 1.60
C ILE A 135 16.00 13.07 0.81
N TYR A 136 14.89 12.49 1.26
CA TYR A 136 14.31 11.29 0.66
C TYR A 136 13.95 11.49 -0.82
N ILE A 137 13.42 12.65 -1.20
CA ILE A 137 13.08 12.95 -2.61
C ILE A 137 14.25 13.50 -3.44
N GLY A 138 15.46 13.61 -2.87
CA GLY A 138 16.63 14.11 -3.60
C GLY A 138 16.63 15.62 -3.86
N ASN A 139 15.94 16.41 -3.03
CA ASN A 139 15.87 17.87 -3.13
C ASN A 139 16.84 18.58 -2.14
N GLU A 140 18.00 17.98 -1.86
CA GLU A 140 19.12 18.60 -1.13
C GLU A 140 20.33 18.83 -2.05
#